data_AF-S3VZI4-F1
#
_entry.id   AF-S3VZI4-F1
#
_cell.length_a   1.000
_cell.length_b   1.000
_cell.length_c   1.000
_cell.angle_alpha   90.00
_cell.angle_beta   90.00
_cell.angle_gamma   90.00
#
_symmetry.space_group_name_H-M   'P 1'
#
loop_
_entity.id
_entity.type
_entity.pdbx_description
1 polymer ?
#
loop_
_entity_poly.entity_id
_entity_poly.type
_entity_poly.pdbx_seq_one_letter_code
_entity_poly.pdbx_strand_id
1 'polypeptide(L)'
;MTLPGFKDSETIKKFIGLKKFFRSHETKISRERIEDFKKFSKLINYGGDEVAFDILGSLNFGQATVDSDTDIVMYTRCEDSKMGECGLENCYKISLFKHMFLNLVTFEHNSNAYKLEIVDCINLNQLEKDIADGNESSALIIRFCFYRSICRGVNRKLLHRYENMISERLPLWASISKSVEECFDGIITSSQHTYSFHKYAGRLEEKGIKLPGSMAVKIKDYLKQ
;
A
#
# COMPACT_ATOMS: atom_id res chain seq x y z
N MET A 1 -10.76 4.77 -2.34
CA MET A 1 -10.92 6.19 -2.03
C MET A 1 -9.57 6.65 -1.55
N THR A 2 -9.00 7.59 -2.30
CA THR A 2 -7.92 8.47 -1.85
C THR A 2 -8.48 9.39 -0.79
N LEU A 3 -7.68 9.80 0.20
CA LEU A 3 -8.10 10.79 1.19
C LEU A 3 -8.69 12.04 0.49
N PRO A 4 -9.75 12.67 1.04
CA PRO A 4 -10.58 13.63 0.32
C PRO A 4 -9.82 14.74 -0.41
N GLY A 5 -8.74 15.28 0.17
CA GLY A 5 -7.97 16.37 -0.46
C GLY A 5 -6.90 15.94 -1.46
N PHE A 6 -6.56 14.65 -1.60
CA PHE A 6 -5.71 14.19 -2.72
C PHE A 6 -6.50 14.06 -4.03
N LYS A 7 -7.80 14.37 -4.00
CA LYS A 7 -8.62 14.51 -5.20
C LYS A 7 -8.27 15.75 -6.00
N ASP A 8 -7.41 16.65 -5.54
CA ASP A 8 -7.04 17.84 -6.30
C ASP A 8 -5.66 17.71 -6.95
N SER A 9 -4.72 17.01 -6.32
CA SER A 9 -3.38 16.75 -6.85
C SER A 9 -3.40 16.05 -8.22
N GLU A 10 -2.93 16.75 -9.27
CA GLU A 10 -2.91 16.24 -10.65
C GLU A 10 -2.00 15.00 -10.78
N THR A 11 -0.85 15.05 -10.13
CA THR A 11 0.14 13.98 -10.11
C THR A 11 -0.44 12.67 -9.54
N ILE A 12 -1.15 12.76 -8.40
CA ILE A 12 -1.79 11.61 -7.77
C ILE A 12 -2.92 11.07 -8.65
N LYS A 13 -3.70 11.94 -9.31
CA LYS A 13 -4.71 11.52 -10.29
C LYS A 13 -4.11 10.74 -11.45
N LYS A 14 -3.00 11.23 -12.03
CA LYS A 14 -2.28 10.54 -13.11
C LYS A 14 -1.84 9.15 -12.66
N PHE A 15 -1.20 9.06 -11.49
CA PHE A 15 -0.77 7.79 -10.90
C PHE A 15 -1.94 6.81 -10.70
N ILE A 16 -3.05 7.27 -10.10
CA ILE A 16 -4.23 6.42 -9.87
C ILE A 16 -4.84 5.95 -11.19
N GLY A 17 -4.88 6.83 -12.20
CA GLY A 17 -5.34 6.49 -13.55
C GLY A 17 -4.51 5.38 -14.19
N LEU A 18 -3.17 5.51 -14.13
CA LEU A 18 -2.26 4.47 -14.61
C LEU A 18 -2.43 3.16 -13.84
N LYS A 19 -2.47 3.22 -12.51
CA LYS A 19 -2.74 2.06 -11.65
C LYS A 19 -4.06 1.36 -12.04
N LYS A 20 -5.13 2.11 -12.30
CA LYS A 20 -6.42 1.56 -12.72
C LYS A 20 -6.32 0.84 -14.07
N PHE A 21 -5.58 1.40 -15.03
CA PHE A 21 -5.36 0.77 -16.34
C PHE A 21 -4.61 -0.56 -16.24
N PHE A 22 -3.50 -0.62 -15.50
CA PHE A 22 -2.79 -1.88 -15.31
C PHE A 22 -3.64 -2.91 -14.57
N ARG A 23 -4.41 -2.47 -13.57
CA ARG A 23 -5.32 -3.35 -12.82
C ARG A 23 -6.52 -3.85 -13.62
N SER A 24 -6.92 -3.20 -14.72
CA SER A 24 -7.96 -3.78 -15.60
C SER A 24 -7.44 -4.99 -16.37
N HIS A 25 -6.13 -5.18 -16.42
CA HIS A 25 -5.45 -6.32 -17.03
C HIS A 25 -4.76 -7.19 -15.96
N GLU A 26 -5.41 -7.32 -14.79
CA GLU A 26 -4.84 -7.98 -13.62
C GLU A 26 -4.52 -9.47 -13.87
N THR A 27 -3.32 -9.90 -13.47
CA THR A 27 -2.90 -11.30 -13.63
C THR A 27 -3.65 -12.23 -12.68
N LYS A 28 -3.68 -13.53 -13.01
CA LYS A 28 -4.22 -14.55 -12.11
C LYS A 28 -3.47 -14.57 -10.77
N ILE A 29 -2.14 -14.53 -10.84
CA ILE A 29 -1.25 -14.47 -9.66
C ILE A 29 -1.59 -13.26 -8.78
N SER A 30 -1.81 -12.08 -9.36
CA SER A 30 -2.20 -10.91 -8.57
C SER A 30 -3.53 -11.08 -7.86
N ARG A 31 -4.52 -11.68 -8.51
CA ARG A 31 -5.83 -11.95 -7.90
C ARG A 31 -5.71 -12.94 -6.74
N GLU A 32 -4.98 -14.03 -6.93
CA GLU A 32 -4.75 -15.07 -5.92
C GLU A 32 -4.08 -14.52 -4.67
N ARG A 33 -2.94 -13.83 -4.83
CA ARG A 33 -2.20 -13.28 -3.68
C ARG A 33 -3.00 -12.24 -2.91
N ILE A 34 -3.80 -11.41 -3.59
CA ILE A 34 -4.69 -10.46 -2.93
C ILE A 34 -5.77 -11.18 -2.13
N GLU A 35 -6.25 -12.32 -2.61
CA GLU A 35 -7.20 -13.13 -1.86
C GLU A 35 -6.56 -13.75 -0.62
N ASP A 36 -5.29 -14.19 -0.69
CA ASP A 36 -4.54 -14.66 0.49
C ASP A 36 -4.50 -13.58 1.58
N PHE A 37 -4.16 -12.33 1.25
CA PHE A 37 -4.16 -11.24 2.24
C PHE A 37 -5.55 -10.95 2.81
N LYS A 38 -6.61 -11.05 2.00
CA LYS A 38 -7.98 -10.87 2.51
C LYS A 38 -8.34 -12.00 3.47
N LYS A 39 -8.10 -13.26 3.10
CA LYS A 39 -8.33 -14.43 3.95
C LYS A 39 -7.57 -14.27 5.27
N PHE A 40 -6.28 -13.96 5.18
CA PHE A 40 -5.43 -13.76 6.35
C PHE A 40 -5.94 -12.63 7.24
N SER A 41 -6.22 -11.45 6.67
CA SER A 41 -6.76 -10.33 7.45
C SER A 41 -8.06 -10.73 8.15
N LYS A 42 -8.96 -11.45 7.49
CA LYS A 42 -10.22 -11.90 8.08
C LYS A 42 -9.99 -12.87 9.23
N LEU A 43 -9.04 -13.81 9.11
CA LEU A 43 -8.71 -14.78 10.17
C LEU A 43 -8.17 -14.07 11.43
N ILE A 44 -7.20 -13.17 11.25
CA ILE A 44 -6.62 -12.43 12.38
C ILE A 44 -7.66 -11.53 13.06
N ASN A 45 -8.46 -10.81 12.28
CA ASN A 45 -9.53 -9.95 12.81
C ASN A 45 -10.64 -10.75 13.50
N TYR A 46 -10.92 -11.98 13.07
CA TYR A 46 -11.85 -12.87 13.77
C TYR A 46 -11.30 -13.34 15.13
N GLY A 47 -9.97 -13.51 15.23
CA GLY A 47 -9.26 -13.83 16.47
C GLY A 47 -9.16 -12.67 17.47
N GLY A 48 -9.67 -11.48 17.13
CA GLY A 48 -9.68 -10.29 18.00
C GLY A 48 -8.54 -9.30 17.76
N ASP A 49 -7.57 -9.65 16.91
CA ASP A 49 -6.46 -8.76 16.56
C ASP A 49 -6.78 -7.89 15.34
N GLU A 50 -6.42 -6.61 15.37
CA GLU A 50 -6.60 -5.72 14.23
C GLU A 50 -5.38 -5.79 13.30
N VAL A 51 -5.58 -6.25 12.05
CA VAL A 51 -4.56 -6.19 11.00
C VAL A 51 -5.12 -5.71 9.66
N ALA A 52 -4.37 -4.87 8.97
CA ALA A 52 -4.61 -4.44 7.59
C ALA A 52 -3.29 -4.32 6.83
N PHE A 53 -3.37 -4.20 5.50
CA PHE A 53 -2.20 -4.13 4.64
C PHE A 53 -2.37 -3.11 3.52
N ASP A 54 -1.28 -2.44 3.17
CA ASP A 54 -1.16 -1.71 1.91
C ASP A 54 -0.11 -2.40 1.04
N ILE A 55 -0.54 -2.84 -0.14
CA ILE A 55 0.29 -3.62 -1.05
C ILE A 55 1.01 -2.69 -2.03
N LEU A 56 2.30 -2.94 -2.26
CA LEU A 56 3.19 -2.17 -3.14
C LEU A 56 3.59 -2.96 -4.40
N GLY A 57 4.45 -2.35 -5.21
CA GLY A 57 5.11 -2.99 -6.35
C GLY A 57 4.15 -3.57 -7.39
N SER A 58 4.54 -4.69 -7.97
CA SER A 58 3.78 -5.30 -9.07
C SER A 58 2.38 -5.75 -8.67
N LEU A 59 2.18 -6.15 -7.41
CA LEU A 59 0.89 -6.59 -6.90
C LEU A 59 -0.08 -5.40 -6.71
N ASN A 60 0.43 -4.21 -6.37
CA ASN A 60 -0.34 -2.96 -6.36
C ASN A 60 -0.93 -2.64 -7.76
N PHE A 61 -0.15 -2.87 -8.81
CA PHE A 61 -0.55 -2.65 -10.20
C PHE A 61 -1.32 -3.83 -10.83
N GLY A 62 -1.46 -4.94 -10.11
CA GLY A 62 -2.10 -6.15 -10.63
C GLY A 62 -1.26 -6.89 -11.69
N GLN A 63 0.05 -6.62 -11.75
CA GLN A 63 0.96 -7.14 -12.77
C GLN A 63 1.95 -8.16 -12.20
N ALA A 64 1.65 -8.78 -11.06
CA ALA A 64 2.54 -9.77 -10.44
C ALA A 64 2.65 -11.04 -11.29
N THR A 65 3.85 -11.63 -11.30
CA THR A 65 4.19 -12.94 -11.85
C THR A 65 4.55 -13.91 -10.74
N VAL A 66 4.74 -15.18 -11.06
CA VAL A 66 5.14 -16.22 -10.08
C VAL A 66 6.41 -15.83 -9.33
N ASP A 67 7.40 -15.27 -10.02
CA ASP A 67 8.69 -14.84 -9.42
C ASP A 67 8.66 -13.43 -8.83
N SER A 68 7.50 -12.76 -8.81
CA SER A 68 7.44 -11.43 -8.24
C SER A 68 7.47 -11.50 -6.71
N ASP A 69 8.31 -10.68 -6.08
CA ASP A 69 8.24 -10.43 -4.64
C ASP A 69 6.96 -9.67 -4.28
N THR A 70 6.55 -9.77 -3.02
CA THR A 70 5.39 -9.08 -2.48
C THR A 70 5.78 -8.18 -1.33
N ASP A 71 5.83 -6.87 -1.61
CA ASP A 71 6.14 -5.83 -0.65
C ASP A 71 4.86 -5.27 -0.03
N ILE A 72 4.83 -5.17 1.30
CA ILE A 72 3.66 -4.70 2.04
C ILE A 72 4.03 -3.68 3.12
N VAL A 73 3.11 -2.74 3.36
CA VAL A 73 3.03 -2.01 4.62
C VAL A 73 1.98 -2.72 5.47
N MET A 74 2.34 -3.06 6.70
CA MET A 74 1.43 -3.69 7.65
C MET A 74 0.89 -2.66 8.65
N TYR A 75 -0.39 -2.76 8.97
CA TYR A 75 -1.02 -1.97 10.03
C TYR A 75 -1.51 -2.92 11.10
N THR A 76 -1.08 -2.73 12.34
CA THR A 76 -1.53 -3.55 13.47
C THR A 76 -1.55 -2.75 14.75
N ARG A 77 -2.40 -3.14 15.70
CA ARG A 77 -2.24 -2.69 17.09
C ARG A 77 -1.18 -3.53 17.77
N CYS A 78 -0.10 -2.88 18.18
CA CYS A 78 0.87 -3.50 19.07
C CYS A 78 0.23 -3.66 20.47
N GLU A 79 0.95 -4.28 21.40
CA GLU A 79 0.44 -4.55 22.74
C GLU A 79 0.03 -3.23 23.43
N ASP A 80 -1.00 -3.23 24.28
CA ASP A 80 -1.64 -1.99 24.78
C ASP A 80 -0.67 -1.01 25.47
N SER A 81 0.43 -1.52 26.04
CA SER A 81 1.48 -0.71 26.66
C SER A 81 2.53 -0.16 25.69
N LYS A 82 2.45 -0.50 24.39
CA LYS A 82 3.50 -0.23 23.40
C LYS A 82 3.07 0.87 22.43
N MET A 83 3.80 1.99 22.54
CA MET A 83 3.65 3.20 21.74
C MET A 83 4.90 3.42 20.88
N GLY A 84 4.81 4.35 19.92
CA GLY A 84 5.88 4.65 18.98
C GLY A 84 5.90 3.74 17.75
N GLU A 85 7.05 3.74 17.08
CA GLU A 85 7.29 3.00 15.84
C GLU A 85 7.20 1.48 16.03
N CYS A 86 6.76 0.80 14.98
CA CYS A 86 6.81 -0.66 14.90
C CYS A 86 8.27 -1.13 14.89
N GLY A 87 8.68 -1.84 15.93
CA GLY A 87 9.97 -2.53 16.00
C GLY A 87 9.82 -3.90 16.66
N LEU A 88 10.79 -4.79 16.47
CA LEU A 88 10.77 -6.13 17.08
C LEU A 88 10.63 -6.08 18.61
N GLU A 89 11.19 -5.04 19.25
CA GLU A 89 11.10 -4.83 20.70
C GLU A 89 9.77 -4.19 21.17
N ASN A 90 9.06 -3.55 20.24
CA ASN A 90 7.85 -2.78 20.51
C ASN A 90 6.58 -3.43 19.97
N CYS A 91 6.70 -4.49 19.17
CA CYS A 91 5.56 -5.13 18.53
C CYS A 91 5.91 -6.56 18.08
N TYR A 92 5.70 -7.57 18.93
CA TYR A 92 6.02 -8.95 18.55
C TYR A 92 5.10 -9.48 17.44
N LYS A 93 3.89 -8.90 17.33
CA LYS A 93 2.88 -9.27 16.33
C LYS A 93 3.37 -9.18 14.90
N ILE A 94 4.36 -8.33 14.60
CA ILE A 94 4.97 -8.23 13.27
C ILE A 94 5.55 -9.56 12.83
N SER A 95 6.40 -10.13 13.69
CA SER A 95 7.04 -11.42 13.42
C SER A 95 6.01 -12.54 13.39
N LEU A 96 5.11 -12.56 14.39
CA LEU A 96 4.06 -13.56 14.48
C LEU A 96 3.18 -13.58 13.22
N PHE A 97 2.63 -12.44 12.80
CA PHE A 97 1.75 -12.38 11.64
C PHE A 97 2.49 -12.68 10.34
N LYS A 98 3.76 -12.27 10.22
CA LYS A 98 4.60 -12.68 9.08
C LYS A 98 4.72 -14.20 9.00
N HIS A 99 5.06 -14.86 10.10
CA HIS A 99 5.18 -16.32 10.13
C HIS A 99 3.84 -17.03 9.86
N MET A 100 2.75 -16.56 10.46
CA MET A 100 1.42 -17.12 10.22
C MET A 100 0.99 -16.97 8.76
N PHE A 101 1.25 -15.81 8.15
CA PHE A 101 0.94 -15.59 6.74
C PHE A 101 1.76 -16.53 5.84
N LEU A 102 3.07 -16.65 6.09
CA LEU A 102 3.94 -17.55 5.33
C LEU A 102 3.48 -19.01 5.43
N ASN A 103 3.04 -19.45 6.62
CA ASN A 103 2.47 -20.78 6.81
C ASN A 103 1.17 -20.97 6.01
N LEU A 104 0.28 -19.98 6.02
CA LEU A 104 -0.97 -20.01 5.24
C LEU A 104 -0.67 -20.16 3.74
N VAL A 105 0.20 -19.32 3.18
CA VAL A 105 0.49 -19.38 1.74
C VAL A 105 1.28 -20.63 1.36
N THR A 106 2.16 -21.12 2.23
CA THR A 106 2.86 -22.40 2.01
C THR A 106 1.87 -23.55 1.99
N PHE A 107 0.88 -23.56 2.89
CA PHE A 107 -0.15 -24.59 2.91
C PHE A 107 -1.07 -24.54 1.67
N GLU A 108 -1.54 -23.35 1.28
CA GLU A 108 -2.49 -23.19 0.16
C GLU A 108 -1.83 -23.41 -1.22
N HIS A 109 -0.56 -23.02 -1.37
CA HIS A 109 0.12 -22.99 -2.68
C HIS A 109 1.25 -24.02 -2.82
N ASN A 110 1.61 -24.73 -1.75
CA ASN A 110 2.59 -25.83 -1.65
C ASN A 110 3.95 -25.54 -2.33
N SER A 111 4.02 -25.61 -3.66
CA SER A 111 5.21 -25.39 -4.51
C SER A 111 5.38 -23.97 -5.07
N ASN A 112 4.43 -23.04 -4.83
CA ASN A 112 4.49 -21.65 -5.32
C ASN A 112 4.45 -20.59 -4.20
N ALA A 113 4.99 -20.93 -3.01
CA ALA A 113 5.15 -19.94 -1.95
C ALA A 113 5.99 -18.76 -2.46
N TYR A 114 5.50 -17.54 -2.26
CA TYR A 114 6.15 -16.33 -2.74
C TYR A 114 6.82 -15.58 -1.60
N LYS A 115 7.87 -14.83 -1.94
CA LYS A 115 8.58 -13.99 -0.99
C LYS A 115 7.68 -12.83 -0.53
N LEU A 116 7.53 -12.69 0.78
CA LEU A 116 6.86 -11.58 1.45
C LEU A 116 7.90 -10.70 2.15
N GLU A 117 7.84 -9.41 1.86
CA GLU A 117 8.66 -8.38 2.50
C GLU A 117 7.76 -7.34 3.17
N ILE A 118 7.94 -7.14 4.47
CA ILE A 118 7.26 -6.07 5.21
C ILE A 118 8.21 -4.88 5.18
N VAL A 119 7.90 -3.90 4.33
CA VAL A 119 8.77 -2.73 4.10
C VAL A 119 8.55 -1.63 5.13
N ASP A 120 7.36 -1.57 5.72
CA ASP A 120 7.05 -0.70 6.85
C ASP A 120 5.94 -1.33 7.71
N CYS A 121 5.86 -0.91 8.97
CA CYS A 121 4.76 -1.23 9.85
C CYS A 121 4.29 0.03 10.57
N ILE A 122 2.97 0.23 10.58
CA ILE A 122 2.33 1.33 11.29
C ILE A 122 1.60 0.78 12.52
N ASN A 123 2.08 1.19 13.69
CA ASN A 123 1.44 0.90 14.97
C ASN A 123 0.18 1.75 15.10
N LEU A 124 -0.97 1.10 15.06
CA LEU A 124 -2.27 1.76 15.12
C LEU A 124 -2.53 2.48 16.46
N ASN A 125 -1.90 2.03 17.56
CA ASN A 125 -2.01 2.72 18.85
C ASN A 125 -1.35 4.10 18.79
N GLN A 126 -0.15 4.18 18.22
CA GLN A 126 0.56 5.45 18.06
C GLN A 126 -0.13 6.35 17.03
N LEU A 127 -0.61 5.77 15.91
CA LEU A 127 -1.34 6.51 14.89
C LEU A 127 -2.57 7.20 15.47
N GLU A 128 -3.38 6.45 16.22
CA GLU A 128 -4.57 6.97 16.87
C GLU A 128 -4.24 8.13 17.82
N LYS A 129 -3.19 7.97 18.64
CA LYS A 129 -2.72 9.02 19.54
C LYS A 129 -2.26 10.27 18.80
N ASP A 130 -1.40 10.12 17.79
CA ASP A 130 -0.87 11.26 17.04
C ASP A 130 -2.00 12.05 16.34
N ILE A 131 -2.99 11.33 15.79
CA ILE A 131 -4.17 11.96 15.21
C ILE A 131 -4.95 12.69 16.30
N ALA A 132 -5.19 12.03 17.44
CA ALA A 132 -5.96 12.57 18.56
C ALA A 132 -5.33 13.84 19.16
N ASP A 133 -4.00 13.89 19.24
CA ASP A 133 -3.23 15.03 19.72
C ASP A 133 -3.11 16.16 18.67
N GLY A 134 -3.47 15.89 17.41
CA GLY A 134 -3.31 16.86 16.33
C GLY A 134 -1.84 17.09 15.95
N ASN A 135 -0.99 16.07 16.06
CA ASN A 135 0.43 16.19 15.79
C ASN A 135 0.71 16.34 14.28
N GLU A 136 0.74 17.57 13.80
CA GLU A 136 0.97 17.91 12.39
C GLU A 136 2.35 17.47 11.87
N SER A 137 3.31 17.28 12.77
CA SER A 137 4.67 16.84 12.45
C SER A 137 4.86 15.31 12.52
N SER A 138 3.81 14.55 12.82
CA SER A 138 3.91 13.10 12.94
C SER A 138 4.27 12.47 11.59
N ALA A 139 5.49 11.95 11.52
CA ALA A 139 5.96 11.15 10.39
C ALA A 139 5.04 9.96 10.14
N LEU A 140 4.46 9.37 11.19
CA LEU A 140 3.60 8.21 11.09
C LEU A 140 2.24 8.54 10.44
N ILE A 141 1.66 9.72 10.71
CA ILE A 141 0.47 10.19 9.98
C ILE A 141 0.81 10.47 8.51
N ILE A 142 1.94 11.12 8.23
CA ILE A 142 2.37 11.42 6.85
C ILE A 142 2.56 10.12 6.07
N ARG A 143 3.28 9.13 6.62
CA ARG A 143 3.47 7.80 6.00
C ARG A 143 2.14 7.09 5.78
N PHE A 144 1.25 7.10 6.77
CA PHE A 144 -0.11 6.57 6.63
C PHE A 144 -0.81 7.19 5.42
N CYS A 145 -0.94 8.52 5.38
CA CYS A 145 -1.62 9.23 4.31
C CYS A 145 -0.99 8.98 2.93
N PHE A 146 0.34 8.92 2.88
CA PHE A 146 1.08 8.60 1.67
C PHE A 146 0.76 7.19 1.14
N TYR A 147 0.93 6.16 1.96
CA TYR A 147 0.63 4.78 1.55
C TYR A 147 -0.83 4.62 1.12
N ARG A 148 -1.77 5.21 1.87
CA ARG A 148 -3.20 5.17 1.54
C ARG A 148 -3.52 5.82 0.17
N SER A 149 -2.65 6.71 -0.30
CA SER A 149 -2.80 7.38 -1.59
C SER A 149 -2.28 6.55 -2.77
N ILE A 150 -1.17 5.82 -2.59
CA ILE A 150 -0.52 5.07 -3.69
C ILE A 150 -0.79 3.57 -3.70
N CYS A 151 -1.00 2.95 -2.55
CA CYS A 151 -1.02 1.51 -2.42
C CYS A 151 -2.40 0.91 -2.76
N ARG A 152 -2.46 -0.42 -2.72
CA ARG A 152 -3.71 -1.18 -2.78
C ARG A 152 -3.99 -1.75 -1.40
N GLY A 153 -4.99 -1.19 -0.73
CA GLY A 153 -5.35 -1.62 0.62
C GLY A 153 -6.16 -2.91 0.71
N VAL A 154 -5.85 -3.72 1.73
CA VAL A 154 -6.57 -4.89 2.22
C VAL A 154 -7.07 -4.60 3.64
N ASN A 155 -8.28 -5.06 3.97
CA ASN A 155 -9.03 -4.63 5.16
C ASN A 155 -9.20 -3.10 5.25
N ARG A 156 -9.69 -2.51 4.15
CA ARG A 156 -9.91 -1.06 4.04
C ARG A 156 -10.89 -0.50 5.07
N LYS A 157 -11.80 -1.33 5.61
CA LYS A 157 -12.76 -0.90 6.63
C LYS A 157 -12.04 -0.42 7.90
N LEU A 158 -11.00 -1.14 8.33
CA LEU A 158 -10.16 -0.75 9.46
C LEU A 158 -9.45 0.58 9.17
N LEU A 159 -8.76 0.66 8.04
CA LEU A 159 -7.98 1.84 7.64
C LEU A 159 -8.84 3.10 7.47
N HIS A 160 -10.08 2.93 7.00
CA HIS A 160 -10.99 4.06 6.75
C HIS A 160 -11.37 4.81 8.03
N ARG A 161 -11.31 4.17 9.20
CA ARG A 161 -11.54 4.84 10.49
C ARG A 161 -10.51 5.96 10.70
N TYR A 162 -9.23 5.64 10.52
CA TYR A 162 -8.13 6.60 10.66
C TYR A 162 -8.14 7.66 9.55
N GLU A 163 -8.47 7.27 8.31
CA GLU A 163 -8.67 8.23 7.21
C GLU A 163 -9.71 9.30 7.58
N ASN A 164 -10.83 8.88 8.19
CA ASN A 164 -11.90 9.80 8.60
C ASN A 164 -11.45 10.70 9.75
N MET A 165 -10.82 10.14 10.79
CA MET A 165 -10.29 10.90 11.94
C MET A 165 -9.32 12.01 11.50
N ILE A 166 -8.49 11.75 10.50
CA ILE A 166 -7.58 12.75 9.92
C ILE A 166 -8.37 13.80 9.13
N SER A 167 -9.30 13.36 8.27
CA SER A 167 -10.04 14.27 7.39
C SER A 167 -11.00 15.21 8.11
N GLU A 168 -11.48 14.83 9.29
CA GLU A 168 -12.34 15.65 10.14
C GLU A 168 -11.57 16.80 10.82
N ARG A 169 -10.23 16.79 10.77
CA ARG A 169 -9.34 17.79 11.40
C ARG A 169 -8.65 18.65 10.34
N LEU A 170 -9.29 19.75 9.94
CA LEU A 170 -8.83 20.61 8.85
C LEU A 170 -7.39 21.16 8.98
N PRO A 171 -6.93 21.67 10.13
CA PRO A 171 -5.55 22.17 10.27
C PRO A 171 -4.50 21.07 10.06
N LEU A 172 -4.73 19.92 10.69
CA LEU A 172 -3.91 18.72 10.54
C LEU A 172 -3.81 18.30 9.07
N TRP A 173 -4.94 18.26 8.38
CA TRP A 173 -4.99 17.89 6.96
C TRP A 173 -4.19 18.84 6.06
N ALA A 174 -4.31 20.16 6.25
CA ALA A 174 -3.65 21.15 5.42
C ALA A 174 -2.11 21.08 5.51
N SER A 175 -1.59 20.73 6.70
CA SER A 175 -0.17 20.51 6.92
C SER A 175 0.32 19.23 6.24
N ILE A 176 -0.41 18.13 6.43
CA ILE A 176 -0.02 16.80 5.90
C ILE A 176 -0.07 16.74 4.38
N SER A 177 -1.06 17.37 3.74
CA SER A 177 -1.24 17.26 2.29
C SER A 177 0.00 17.68 1.51
N LYS A 178 0.64 18.77 1.93
CA LYS A 178 1.90 19.27 1.34
C LYS A 178 3.03 18.25 1.48
N SER A 179 3.25 17.70 2.68
CA SER A 179 4.30 16.70 2.90
C SER A 179 4.07 15.41 2.11
N VAL A 180 2.82 15.01 1.90
CA VAL A 180 2.50 13.85 1.08
C VAL A 180 2.76 14.12 -0.40
N GLU A 181 2.47 15.32 -0.91
CA GLU A 181 2.82 15.71 -2.28
C GLU A 181 4.34 15.70 -2.49
N GLU A 182 5.11 16.21 -1.54
CA GLU A 182 6.59 16.17 -1.58
C GLU A 182 7.11 14.73 -1.64
N CYS A 183 6.51 13.81 -0.87
CA CYS A 183 6.85 12.38 -0.95
C CYS A 183 6.55 11.78 -2.34
N PHE A 184 5.46 12.22 -2.98
CA PHE A 184 5.08 11.77 -4.32
C PHE A 184 6.08 12.23 -5.39
N ASP A 185 6.53 13.48 -5.34
CA ASP A 185 7.53 13.98 -6.28
C ASP A 185 8.87 13.21 -6.17
N GLY A 186 9.24 12.81 -4.95
CA GLY A 186 10.40 11.93 -4.72
C GLY A 186 10.27 10.56 -5.41
N ILE A 187 9.09 9.93 -5.36
CA ILE A 187 8.88 8.63 -6.04
C ILE A 187 8.98 8.77 -7.56
N ILE A 188 8.36 9.80 -8.14
CA ILE A 188 8.25 9.95 -9.60
C ILE A 188 9.62 10.11 -10.26
N THR A 189 10.53 10.79 -9.58
CA THR A 189 11.88 11.02 -10.06
C THR A 189 12.80 9.82 -9.85
N SER A 190 12.34 8.78 -9.14
CA SER A 190 13.16 7.60 -8.89
C SER A 190 13.28 6.69 -10.12
N SER A 191 14.51 6.25 -10.40
CA SER A 191 14.82 5.33 -11.52
C SER A 191 14.13 3.98 -11.36
N GLN A 192 14.00 3.49 -10.13
CA GLN A 192 13.33 2.21 -9.82
C GLN A 192 11.83 2.24 -10.15
N HIS A 193 11.17 3.37 -9.88
CA HIS A 193 9.75 3.55 -10.21
C HIS A 193 9.53 3.62 -11.72
N THR A 194 10.37 4.38 -12.43
CA THR A 194 10.39 4.40 -13.90
C THR A 194 10.57 3.00 -14.49
N TYR A 195 11.59 2.25 -14.02
CA TYR A 195 11.86 0.90 -14.48
C TYR A 195 10.65 -0.04 -14.27
N SER A 196 9.94 0.10 -13.15
CA SER A 196 8.75 -0.69 -12.85
C SER A 196 7.65 -0.49 -13.91
N PHE A 197 7.42 0.75 -14.38
CA PHE A 197 6.43 1.01 -15.43
C PHE A 197 6.80 0.36 -16.77
N HIS A 198 8.08 0.41 -17.17
CA HIS A 198 8.54 -0.30 -18.37
C HIS A 198 8.34 -1.80 -18.26
N LYS A 199 8.65 -2.38 -17.09
CA LYS A 199 8.41 -3.79 -16.80
C LYS A 199 6.92 -4.16 -16.92
N TYR A 200 6.02 -3.32 -16.41
CA TYR A 200 4.58 -3.56 -16.50
C TYR A 200 4.06 -3.45 -17.93
N ALA A 201 4.55 -2.48 -18.70
CA ALA A 201 4.20 -2.34 -20.11
C ALA A 201 4.66 -3.57 -20.93
N GLY A 202 5.91 -4.01 -20.76
CA GLY A 202 6.44 -5.20 -21.44
C GLY A 202 5.62 -6.47 -21.15
N ARG A 203 5.19 -6.67 -19.90
CA ARG A 203 4.32 -7.80 -19.51
C ARG A 203 2.94 -7.78 -20.18
N LEU A 204 2.42 -6.61 -20.54
CA LEU A 204 1.18 -6.51 -21.32
C LEU A 204 1.44 -6.89 -22.78
N GLU A 205 2.54 -6.41 -23.36
CA GLU A 205 2.94 -6.71 -24.74
C GLU A 205 3.20 -8.21 -24.96
N GLU A 206 3.86 -8.88 -24.01
CA GLU A 206 4.06 -10.35 -24.01
C GLU A 206 2.74 -11.13 -24.07
N LYS A 207 1.65 -10.55 -23.55
CA LYS A 207 0.30 -11.13 -23.60
C LYS A 207 -0.49 -10.71 -24.85
N GLY A 208 0.14 -10.04 -25.79
CA GLY A 208 -0.50 -9.49 -26.99
C GLY A 208 -1.38 -8.26 -26.72
N ILE A 209 -1.32 -7.68 -25.52
CA ILE A 209 -2.08 -6.49 -25.16
C ILE A 209 -1.21 -5.27 -25.49
N LYS A 210 -1.46 -4.65 -26.64
CA LYS A 210 -0.76 -3.42 -27.03
C LYS A 210 -1.15 -2.28 -26.10
N LEU A 211 -0.17 -1.58 -25.57
CA LEU A 211 -0.39 -0.35 -24.82
C LEU A 211 -0.99 0.71 -25.75
N PRO A 212 -2.19 1.25 -25.47
CA PRO A 212 -2.75 2.30 -26.30
C PRO A 212 -1.81 3.52 -26.33
N GLY A 213 -1.66 4.18 -27.48
CA GLY A 213 -0.78 5.35 -27.61
C GLY A 213 -1.11 6.45 -26.58
N SER A 214 -2.40 6.62 -26.26
CA SER A 214 -2.84 7.54 -25.20
C SER A 214 -2.35 7.16 -23.80
N MET A 215 -2.15 5.88 -23.49
CA MET A 215 -1.55 5.44 -22.23
C MET A 215 -0.04 5.60 -22.24
N ALA A 216 0.62 5.33 -23.36
CA ALA A 216 2.06 5.56 -23.49
C ALA A 216 2.42 7.04 -23.24
N VAL A 217 1.64 7.97 -23.79
CA VAL A 217 1.79 9.41 -23.52
C VAL A 217 1.56 9.73 -22.05
N LYS A 218 0.53 9.16 -21.40
CA LYS A 218 0.28 9.38 -19.96
C LYS A 218 1.39 8.85 -19.06
N ILE A 219 2.03 7.73 -19.42
CA ILE A 219 3.18 7.19 -18.66
C ILE A 219 4.36 8.15 -18.76
N LYS A 220 4.69 8.61 -19.98
CA LYS A 220 5.77 9.59 -20.20
C LYS A 220 5.54 10.89 -19.44
N ASP A 221 4.35 11.47 -19.59
CA ASP A 221 3.93 12.69 -18.88
C ASP A 221 4.00 12.52 -17.35
N TYR A 222 3.53 11.38 -16.82
CA TYR A 222 3.63 11.09 -15.38
C TYR A 222 5.08 10.95 -14.88
N LEU A 223 5.96 10.31 -15.65
CA LEU A 223 7.36 10.10 -15.30
C LEU A 223 8.26 11.30 -15.63
N LYS A 224 7.69 12.38 -16.18
CA LYS A 224 8.42 13.59 -16.64
C LYS A 224 9.48 13.24 -17.71
N GLN A 225 9.11 12.40 -18.69
CA GLN A 225 9.95 11.92 -19.81
C GLN A 225 9.40 12.27 -21.19
#